data_AF-A0A920KLG7-F1
#
_entry.id   AF-A0A920KLG7-F1
#
_cell.length_a   1.000
_cell.length_b   1.000
_cell.length_c   1.000
_cell.angle_alpha   90.00
_cell.angle_beta   90.00
_cell.angle_gamma   90.00
#
_symmetry.space_group_name_H-M   'P 1'
#
loop_
_entity.id
_entity.type
_entity.pdbx_description
1 polymer ?
#
loop_
_entity_poly.entity_id
_entity_poly.type
_entity_poly.pdbx_seq_one_letter_code
_entity_poly.pdbx_strand_id
1 'polypeptide(L)'
;MSIEDKQKNLEIFDINKKIQNLLNFFSKELNFSALEKKIKNRVKRQMEKTQREYYLNEQMKAIQKELGDGEDGSNEYSEIEKKINEVKLSKEAKDKALNEFKKLKSMSPMSAEASVIRNYLRVAFRYSLGELFKRSY
;
A
#
# COMPACT_ATOMS: atom_id res chain seq x y z
N MET A 1 -14.86 16.87 39.97
CA MET A 1 -15.14 16.58 41.41
C MET A 1 -16.63 16.36 41.57
N SER A 2 -17.03 15.17 42.01
CA SER A 2 -18.45 14.86 42.24
C SER A 2 -19.01 15.68 43.40
N ILE A 3 -20.33 15.83 43.47
CA ILE A 3 -21.01 16.52 44.59
C ILE A 3 -20.69 15.81 45.92
N GLU A 4 -20.60 14.48 45.92
CA GLU A 4 -20.24 13.68 47.09
C GLU A 4 -18.80 13.93 47.57
N ASP A 5 -17.85 14.13 46.65
CA ASP A 5 -16.47 14.44 47.00
C ASP A 5 -16.34 15.83 47.63
N LYS A 6 -17.15 16.78 47.15
CA LYS A 6 -17.22 18.13 47.73
C LYS A 6 -17.80 18.10 49.15
N GLN A 7 -18.84 17.31 49.37
CA GLN A 7 -19.45 17.16 50.70
C GLN A 7 -18.49 16.52 51.70
N LYS A 8 -17.83 15.42 51.32
CA LYS A 8 -16.79 14.76 52.14
C LYS A 8 -15.66 15.69 52.52
N ASN A 9 -15.30 16.62 51.63
CA ASN A 9 -14.24 17.59 51.89
C ASN A 9 -14.70 18.74 52.80
N LEU A 10 -15.98 19.11 52.76
CA LEU A 10 -16.58 20.09 53.68
C LEU A 10 -16.71 19.56 55.10
N GLU A 11 -16.92 18.25 55.25
CA GLU A 11 -17.02 17.55 56.55
C GLU A 11 -15.67 17.40 57.28
N ILE A 12 -14.54 17.68 56.62
CA ILE A 12 -13.21 17.67 57.26
C ILE A 12 -13.00 18.99 58.01
N PHE A 13 -12.96 18.89 59.35
CA PHE A 13 -12.73 20.03 60.24
C PHE A 13 -11.25 20.49 60.30
N ASP A 14 -10.31 19.59 60.05
CA ASP A 14 -8.87 19.91 60.04
C ASP A 14 -8.45 20.50 58.68
N ILE A 15 -8.05 21.77 58.69
CA ILE A 15 -7.64 22.54 57.52
C ILE A 15 -6.48 21.86 56.77
N ASN A 16 -5.52 21.27 57.48
CA ASN A 16 -4.37 20.62 56.84
C ASN A 16 -4.79 19.38 56.06
N LYS A 17 -5.69 18.56 56.63
CA LYS A 17 -6.24 17.39 55.94
C LYS A 17 -7.10 17.78 54.74
N LYS A 18 -7.85 18.88 54.84
CA LYS A 18 -8.66 19.45 53.75
C LYS A 18 -7.80 19.85 52.55
N ILE A 19 -6.71 20.56 52.81
CA ILE A 19 -5.75 20.99 51.78
C ILE A 19 -5.08 19.77 51.12
N GLN A 20 -4.64 18.78 51.91
CA GLN A 20 -4.04 17.57 51.35
C GLN A 20 -5.00 16.78 50.47
N ASN A 21 -6.27 16.67 50.85
CA ASN A 21 -7.27 15.98 50.04
C ASN A 21 -7.56 16.72 48.72
N LEU A 22 -7.65 18.05 48.76
CA LEU A 22 -7.76 18.88 47.56
C LEU A 22 -6.55 18.71 46.64
N LEU A 23 -5.33 18.76 47.20
CA LEU A 23 -4.10 18.59 46.42
C LEU A 23 -4.07 17.23 45.72
N ASN A 24 -4.40 16.15 46.43
CA ASN A 24 -4.46 14.82 45.83
C ASN A 24 -5.51 14.74 44.71
N PHE A 25 -6.67 15.38 44.89
CA PHE A 25 -7.70 15.46 43.85
C PHE A 25 -7.19 16.21 42.62
N PHE A 26 -6.58 17.39 42.79
CA PHE A 26 -6.02 18.17 41.69
C PHE A 26 -4.86 17.45 40.99
N SER A 27 -4.00 16.74 41.72
CA SER A 27 -2.94 15.92 41.14
C SER A 27 -3.50 14.80 40.26
N LYS A 28 -4.59 14.14 40.71
CA LYS A 28 -5.27 13.11 39.90
C LYS A 28 -5.88 13.69 38.63
N GLU A 29 -6.59 14.82 38.73
CA GLU A 29 -7.17 15.52 37.58
C GLU A 29 -6.09 16.00 36.59
N LEU A 30 -4.98 16.55 37.08
CA LEU A 30 -3.84 16.95 36.24
C LEU A 30 -3.25 15.77 35.47
N ASN A 31 -3.07 14.63 36.14
CA ASN A 31 -2.58 13.41 35.51
C ASN A 31 -3.56 12.91 34.44
N PHE A 32 -4.86 12.93 34.75
CA PHE A 32 -5.89 12.54 33.79
C PHE A 32 -5.89 13.46 32.56
N SER A 33 -5.89 14.78 32.76
CA SER A 33 -5.82 15.76 31.67
C SER A 33 -4.56 15.62 30.82
N ALA A 34 -3.42 15.33 31.44
CA ALA A 34 -2.16 15.08 30.73
C ALA A 34 -2.24 13.81 29.85
N LEU A 35 -2.85 12.74 30.36
CA LEU A 35 -3.09 11.52 29.60
C LEU A 35 -4.04 11.76 28.42
N GLU A 36 -5.15 12.45 28.63
CA GLU A 36 -6.07 12.83 27.55
C GLU A 36 -5.38 13.63 26.44
N LYS A 37 -4.58 14.65 26.80
CA LYS A 37 -3.79 15.42 25.84
C LYS A 37 -2.82 14.54 25.05
N LYS A 38 -2.15 13.60 25.72
CA LYS A 38 -1.21 12.67 25.08
C LYS A 38 -1.93 11.75 24.08
N ILE A 39 -3.09 11.23 24.45
CA ILE A 39 -3.93 10.40 23.56
C ILE A 39 -4.38 11.22 22.35
N LYS A 40 -4.94 12.41 22.58
CA LYS A 40 -5.40 13.32 21.50
C LYS A 40 -4.29 13.64 20.51
N ASN A 41 -3.08 13.95 21.01
CA ASN A 41 -1.93 14.23 20.16
C ASN A 41 -1.49 13.00 19.35
N ARG A 42 -1.53 11.81 19.94
CA ARG A 42 -1.20 10.56 19.23
C ARG A 42 -2.22 10.28 18.11
N VAL A 43 -3.51 10.40 18.41
CA VAL A 43 -4.59 10.22 17.42
C VAL A 43 -4.43 11.24 16.29
N LYS A 44 -4.20 12.52 16.60
CA LYS A 44 -3.98 13.55 15.57
C LYS A 44 -2.80 13.22 14.64
N ARG A 45 -1.65 12.82 15.19
CA ARG A 45 -0.49 12.42 14.39
C ARG A 45 -0.78 11.21 13.49
N GLN A 46 -1.53 10.23 14.00
CA GLN A 46 -1.91 9.05 13.23
C GLN A 46 -2.89 9.40 12.10
N MET A 47 -3.84 10.29 12.36
CA MET A 47 -4.76 10.81 11.34
C MET A 47 -4.01 11.56 10.23
N GLU A 48 -3.10 12.48 10.59
CA GLU A 48 -2.27 13.22 9.64
C GLU A 48 -1.42 12.29 8.77
N LYS A 49 -0.83 11.24 9.36
CA LYS A 49 -0.09 10.22 8.61
C LYS A 49 -0.99 9.48 7.62
N THR A 50 -2.15 9.01 8.07
CA THR A 50 -3.10 8.26 7.23
C THR A 50 -3.63 9.12 6.08
N GLN A 51 -3.97 10.38 6.36
CA GLN A 51 -4.43 11.32 5.34
C GLN A 51 -3.34 11.64 4.32
N ARG A 52 -2.09 11.81 4.78
CA ARG A 52 -0.95 12.00 3.89
C ARG A 52 -0.71 10.79 2.99
N GLU A 53 -0.72 9.58 3.56
CA GLU A 53 -0.60 8.33 2.79
C GLU A 53 -1.73 8.16 1.77
N TYR A 54 -2.98 8.43 2.17
CA TYR A 54 -4.12 8.41 1.26
C TYR A 54 -3.95 9.39 0.09
N TYR A 55 -3.58 10.64 0.40
CA TYR A 55 -3.38 11.66 -0.62
C TYR A 55 -2.23 11.31 -1.58
N LEU A 56 -1.10 10.82 -1.06
CA LEU A 56 0.03 10.38 -1.88
C LEU A 56 -0.35 9.18 -2.76
N ASN A 57 -1.14 8.23 -2.25
CA ASN A 57 -1.61 7.10 -3.04
C ASN A 57 -2.55 7.54 -4.17
N GLU A 58 -3.46 8.48 -3.92
CA GLU A 58 -4.30 9.05 -4.98
C GLU A 58 -3.48 9.83 -6.00
N GLN A 59 -2.46 10.58 -5.57
CA GLN A 59 -1.51 11.21 -6.49
C GLN A 59 -0.75 10.19 -7.33
N MET A 60 -0.27 9.10 -6.72
CA MET A 60 0.41 8.03 -7.44
C MET A 60 -0.50 7.36 -8.46
N LYS A 61 -1.79 7.12 -8.14
CA LYS A 61 -2.77 6.61 -9.10
C LYS A 61 -3.02 7.59 -10.23
N ALA A 62 -3.14 8.88 -9.93
CA ALA A 62 -3.29 9.92 -10.95
C ALA A 62 -2.06 9.98 -11.86
N ILE A 63 -0.85 9.94 -11.29
CA ILE A 63 0.42 9.87 -12.04
C ILE A 63 0.47 8.60 -12.90
N GLN A 64 0.11 7.42 -12.37
CA GLN A 64 0.06 6.18 -13.15
C GLN A 64 -0.93 6.26 -14.31
N LYS A 65 -2.06 6.98 -14.12
CA LYS A 65 -3.05 7.23 -15.15
C LYS A 65 -2.56 8.24 -16.20
N GLU A 66 -1.87 9.30 -15.78
CA GLU A 66 -1.31 10.35 -16.68
C GLU A 66 -0.06 9.89 -17.44
N LEU A 67 0.79 9.06 -16.81
CA LEU A 67 1.92 8.39 -17.45
C LEU A 67 1.48 7.32 -18.45
N GLY A 68 0.18 7.05 -18.56
CA GLY A 68 -0.41 6.36 -19.71
C GLY A 68 -0.18 4.85 -19.77
N ASP A 69 0.11 4.19 -18.64
CA ASP A 69 0.47 2.76 -18.61
C ASP A 69 -0.31 1.94 -17.55
N GLY A 70 -1.38 2.53 -17.00
CA GLY A 70 -2.16 2.00 -15.87
C GLY A 70 -2.95 0.71 -16.09
N GLU A 71 -2.83 0.06 -17.25
CA GLU A 71 -3.34 -1.31 -17.45
C GLU A 71 -2.35 -2.25 -18.17
N ASP A 72 -1.33 -1.75 -18.87
CA ASP A 72 -0.54 -2.59 -19.78
C ASP A 72 0.52 -3.42 -19.07
N GLY A 73 1.15 -2.92 -17.99
CA GLY A 73 2.19 -3.69 -17.30
C GLY A 73 1.71 -5.04 -16.73
N SER A 74 0.53 -5.08 -16.11
CA SER A 74 -0.04 -6.32 -15.55
C SER A 74 -0.91 -7.09 -16.55
N ASN A 75 -1.59 -6.41 -17.49
CA ASN A 75 -2.30 -7.09 -18.56
C ASN A 75 -1.33 -7.75 -19.52
N GLU A 76 -0.18 -7.15 -19.84
CA GLU A 76 0.74 -7.71 -20.81
C GLU A 76 1.35 -9.02 -20.34
N TYR A 77 1.69 -9.17 -19.06
CA TYR A 77 2.10 -10.48 -18.54
C TYR A 77 0.96 -11.51 -18.65
N SER A 78 -0.27 -11.12 -18.30
CA SER A 78 -1.46 -11.98 -18.39
C SER A 78 -1.79 -12.35 -19.84
N GLU A 79 -1.65 -11.43 -20.77
CA GLU A 79 -1.85 -11.62 -22.20
C GLU A 79 -0.77 -12.51 -22.81
N ILE A 80 0.49 -12.31 -22.44
CA ILE A 80 1.59 -13.18 -22.88
C ILE A 80 1.35 -14.61 -22.35
N GLU A 81 0.94 -14.76 -21.09
CA GLU A 81 0.62 -16.06 -20.49
C GLU A 81 -0.57 -16.75 -21.18
N LYS A 82 -1.61 -15.99 -21.54
CA LYS A 82 -2.72 -16.49 -22.37
C LYS A 82 -2.25 -16.90 -23.76
N LYS A 83 -1.47 -16.07 -24.45
CA LYS A 83 -0.94 -16.36 -25.79
C LYS A 83 -0.03 -17.59 -25.79
N ILE A 84 0.79 -17.82 -24.77
CA ILE A 84 1.61 -19.04 -24.64
C ILE A 84 0.73 -20.30 -24.58
N ASN A 85 -0.47 -20.19 -24.00
CA ASN A 85 -1.38 -21.32 -23.85
C ASN A 85 -2.34 -21.50 -25.03
N GLU A 86 -2.77 -20.42 -25.68
CA GLU A 86 -3.68 -20.46 -26.84
C GLU A 86 -2.96 -20.87 -28.13
N VAL A 87 -1.69 -20.48 -28.27
CA VAL A 87 -0.91 -20.78 -29.46
C VAL A 87 -0.45 -22.24 -29.44
N LYS A 88 -0.66 -22.94 -30.56
CA LYS A 88 -0.13 -24.29 -30.80
C LYS A 88 1.38 -24.28 -31.05
N LEU A 89 2.16 -24.07 -29.99
CA LEU A 89 3.61 -24.23 -29.99
C LEU A 89 3.98 -25.72 -29.93
N SER A 90 5.11 -26.09 -30.55
CA SER A 90 5.72 -27.40 -30.30
C SER A 90 6.14 -27.52 -28.83
N LYS A 91 6.23 -28.76 -28.32
CA LYS A 91 6.51 -29.01 -26.88
C LYS A 91 7.81 -28.33 -26.42
N GLU A 92 8.86 -28.40 -27.24
CA GLU A 92 10.14 -27.74 -26.98
C GLU A 92 10.06 -26.20 -27.00
N ALA A 93 9.27 -25.62 -27.91
CA ALA A 93 9.09 -24.18 -28.01
C ALA A 93 8.27 -23.62 -26.84
N LYS A 94 7.25 -24.36 -26.38
CA LYS A 94 6.43 -23.97 -25.23
C LYS A 94 7.25 -23.95 -23.93
N ASP A 95 8.06 -24.97 -23.70
CA ASP A 95 8.91 -25.04 -22.50
C ASP A 95 9.96 -23.91 -22.48
N LYS A 96 10.57 -23.58 -23.62
CA LYS A 96 11.47 -22.42 -23.72
C LYS A 96 10.74 -21.08 -23.47
N ALA A 97 9.56 -20.90 -24.05
CA ALA A 97 8.78 -19.67 -23.85
C ALA A 97 8.36 -19.48 -22.39
N LEU A 98 7.97 -20.55 -21.70
CA LEU A 98 7.63 -20.50 -20.27
C LEU A 98 8.84 -20.16 -19.39
N ASN A 99 10.02 -20.69 -19.70
CA ASN A 99 11.24 -20.37 -18.96
C ASN A 99 11.64 -18.89 -19.13
N GLU A 100 11.58 -18.37 -20.36
CA GLU A 100 11.87 -16.95 -20.61
C GLU A 100 10.80 -16.02 -20.01
N PHE A 101 9.53 -16.43 -20.01
CA PHE A 101 8.45 -15.70 -19.35
C PHE A 101 8.63 -15.63 -17.82
N LYS A 102 9.09 -16.71 -17.18
CA LYS A 102 9.44 -16.69 -15.75
C LYS A 102 10.56 -15.70 -15.44
N LYS A 103 11.58 -15.62 -16.30
CA LYS A 103 12.66 -14.62 -16.16
C LYS A 103 12.10 -13.19 -16.30
N LEU A 104 11.24 -12.95 -17.29
CA LEU A 104 10.59 -11.65 -17.51
C LEU A 104 9.75 -11.19 -16.31
N LYS A 105 9.06 -12.10 -15.61
CA LYS A 105 8.30 -11.80 -14.37
C LYS A 105 9.21 -11.40 -13.19
N SER A 106 10.46 -11.85 -13.18
CA SER A 106 11.42 -11.58 -12.09
C SER A 106 12.27 -10.32 -12.31
N MET A 107 12.24 -9.75 -13.51
CA MET A 107 13.02 -8.57 -13.88
C MET A 107 12.21 -7.28 -13.75
N SER A 108 12.90 -6.14 -13.57
CA SER A 108 12.25 -4.84 -13.65
C SER A 108 11.72 -4.62 -15.09
N PRO A 109 10.45 -4.20 -15.26
CA PRO A 109 9.82 -4.04 -16.57
C PRO A 109 10.50 -2.97 -17.45
N MET A 110 11.29 -2.07 -16.85
CA MET A 110 12.05 -1.03 -17.55
C MET A 110 13.48 -1.46 -17.93
N SER A 111 13.90 -2.69 -17.61
CA SER A 111 15.24 -3.18 -17.95
C SER A 111 15.39 -3.42 -19.45
N ALA A 112 16.57 -3.09 -20.00
CA ALA A 112 16.91 -3.41 -21.39
C ALA A 112 16.80 -4.91 -21.69
N GLU A 113 17.12 -5.76 -20.71
CA GLU A 113 16.99 -7.22 -20.83
C GLU A 113 15.53 -7.66 -20.92
N ALA A 114 14.63 -7.01 -20.17
CA ALA A 114 13.21 -7.28 -20.22
C ALA A 114 12.62 -6.94 -21.60
N SER A 115 13.07 -5.85 -22.22
CA SER A 115 12.68 -5.46 -23.58
C SER A 115 13.10 -6.51 -24.63
N VAL A 116 14.30 -7.06 -24.51
CA VAL A 116 14.81 -8.11 -25.42
C VAL A 116 13.99 -9.40 -25.28
N ILE A 117 13.73 -9.86 -24.06
CA ILE A 117 12.95 -11.09 -23.80
C ILE A 117 11.49 -10.91 -24.26
N ARG A 118 10.89 -9.75 -24.02
CA ARG A 118 9.54 -9.41 -24.49
C ARG A 118 9.46 -9.45 -26.03
N ASN A 119 10.45 -8.89 -26.71
CA ASN A 119 10.53 -8.97 -28.18
C ASN A 119 10.74 -10.40 -28.67
N TYR A 120 11.57 -11.19 -28.01
CA TYR A 120 11.77 -12.61 -28.34
C TYR A 120 10.46 -13.40 -28.26
N LEU A 121 9.72 -13.28 -27.16
CA LEU A 121 8.40 -13.92 -26.98
C LEU A 121 7.41 -13.45 -28.05
N ARG A 122 7.37 -12.14 -28.34
CA ARG A 122 6.51 -11.56 -29.37
C ARG A 122 6.80 -12.12 -30.77
N VAL A 123 8.08 -12.28 -31.11
CA VAL A 123 8.52 -12.87 -32.38
C VAL A 123 8.17 -14.36 -32.44
N ALA A 124 8.38 -15.10 -31.36
CA ALA A 124 8.01 -16.52 -31.27
C ALA A 124 6.51 -16.75 -31.52
N PHE A 125 5.64 -15.89 -30.98
CA PHE A 125 4.20 -15.95 -31.27
C PHE A 125 3.90 -15.65 -32.75
N ARG A 126 4.52 -14.64 -33.35
CA ARG A 126 4.32 -14.32 -34.77
C ARG A 126 4.72 -15.46 -35.71
N TYR A 127 5.82 -16.17 -35.40
CA TYR A 127 6.22 -17.35 -36.17
C TYR A 127 5.18 -18.46 -36.10
N SER A 128 4.65 -18.73 -34.92
CA SER A 128 3.66 -19.80 -34.73
C SER A 128 2.29 -19.50 -35.34
N LEU A 129 1.91 -18.23 -35.47
CA LEU A 129 0.67 -17.78 -36.09
C LEU A 129 0.79 -17.63 -37.63
N GLY A 130 1.97 -17.90 -38.20
CA GLY A 130 2.21 -17.83 -39.65
C GLY A 130 2.18 -16.41 -40.24
N GLU A 131 2.18 -15.36 -39.41
CA GLU A 131 2.02 -13.96 -39.87
C GLU A 131 3.25 -13.41 -40.59
N LEU A 132 4.43 -13.99 -40.39
CA LEU A 132 5.66 -13.54 -41.06
C LEU A 132 5.68 -13.88 -42.56
N PHE A 133 4.95 -14.91 -43.00
CA PHE A 133 4.85 -15.27 -44.41
C PHE A 133 3.85 -14.40 -45.19
N LYS A 134 2.97 -13.67 -44.50
CA LYS A 134 1.96 -12.79 -45.14
C LYS A 134 2.46 -11.38 -45.44
N ARG A 135 3.69 -11.02 -45.02
CA ARG A 135 4.26 -9.67 -45.18
C ARG A 135 5.34 -9.56 -46.27
N SER A 136 5.48 -10.59 -47.10
CA SER A 136 6.47 -10.65 -48.20
C SER A 136 5.85 -10.85 -49.60
N TYR A 137 4.57 -10.49 -49.78
CA TYR A 137 3.94 -10.30 -51.08
C TYR A 137 3.08 -9.04 -51.05
#